data_AF-A0A8S3JBA3-F1
#
_entry.id   AF-A0A8S3JBA3-F1
#
_cell.length_a   1.000
_cell.length_b   1.000
_cell.length_c   1.000
_cell.angle_alpha   90.00
_cell.angle_beta   90.00
_cell.angle_gamma   90.00
#
_symmetry.space_group_name_H-M   'P 1'
#
loop_
_entity.id
_entity.type
_entity.pdbx_description
1 polymer ?
#
loop_
_entity_poly.entity_id
_entity_poly.type
_entity_poly.pdbx_seq_one_letter_code
_entity_poly.pdbx_strand_id
1 'polypeptide(L)'
;MIRDQRYVPVLVGSSIKNIGVPTLLDAIVNFLPHARTIPGSSISNMGTFMYIFKTVHDRQKLPLSFARIYSGSVKRRMSLFNTRTNEREQINKVFLPFADNMEDIDEIRAGSIAVLSGLKE
;
A
#
# COMPACT_ATOMS: atom_id res chain seq x y z
N MET A 1 18.61 13.60 9.17
CA MET A 1 18.49 14.04 10.58
C MET A 1 17.29 13.41 11.29
N ILE A 2 16.02 13.77 11.03
CA ILE A 2 14.86 12.96 11.51
C ILE A 2 14.67 11.69 10.67
N ARG A 3 15.02 11.75 9.38
CA ARG A 3 14.95 10.61 8.43
C ARG A 3 15.81 9.40 8.80
N ASP A 4 16.80 9.57 9.68
CA ASP A 4 17.69 8.50 10.15
C ASP A 4 17.15 7.84 11.44
N GLN A 5 15.87 8.06 11.77
CA GLN A 5 15.20 7.61 13.00
C GLN A 5 15.87 8.06 14.31
N ARG A 6 16.73 9.10 14.27
CA ARG A 6 17.48 9.58 15.45
C ARG A 6 16.69 10.53 16.34
N TYR A 7 15.62 11.13 15.81
CA TYR A 7 14.80 12.10 16.54
C TYR A 7 13.32 11.83 16.24
N VAL A 8 12.48 11.92 17.26
CA VAL A 8 11.03 11.74 17.15
C VAL A 8 10.37 13.08 17.50
N PRO A 9 9.85 13.84 16.52
CA PRO A 9 9.18 15.10 16.82
C PRO A 9 7.89 14.84 17.61
N VAL A 10 7.69 15.56 18.71
CA VAL A 10 6.47 15.49 19.52
C VAL A 10 5.64 16.75 19.24
N LEU A 11 4.41 16.55 18.79
CA LEU A 11 3.45 17.61 18.49
C LEU A 11 2.28 17.48 19.46
N VAL A 12 1.75 18.62 19.91
CA VAL A 12 0.57 18.68 20.80
C VAL A 12 -0.63 19.22 20.04
N GLY A 13 -1.82 18.68 20.32
CA GLY A 13 -3.05 19.07 19.65
C GLY A 13 -4.26 18.35 20.21
N SER A 14 -5.44 18.70 19.72
CA SER A 14 -6.70 18.05 20.04
C SER A 14 -7.50 17.80 18.77
N SER A 15 -7.59 16.54 18.34
CA SER A 15 -8.34 16.16 17.13
C SER A 15 -9.84 16.44 17.25
N ILE A 16 -10.41 16.31 18.47
CA ILE A 16 -11.84 16.55 18.73
C ILE A 16 -12.18 18.03 18.52
N LYS A 17 -11.30 18.94 18.92
CA LYS A 17 -11.49 20.39 18.76
C LYS A 17 -10.92 20.91 17.44
N ASN A 18 -10.41 20.04 16.58
CA ASN A 18 -9.71 20.38 15.35
C ASN A 18 -8.52 21.33 15.54
N ILE A 19 -7.81 21.22 16.67
CA ILE A 19 -6.65 22.06 16.99
C ILE A 19 -5.38 21.26 16.71
N GLY A 20 -4.49 21.76 15.84
CA GLY A 20 -3.20 21.15 15.55
C GLY A 20 -3.21 20.04 14.49
N VAL A 21 -4.37 19.69 13.93
CA VAL A 21 -4.48 18.73 12.81
C VAL A 21 -3.72 19.22 11.57
N PRO A 22 -3.83 20.50 11.13
CA PRO A 22 -3.04 20.97 9.99
C PRO A 22 -1.54 20.90 10.23
N THR A 23 -1.09 21.30 11.42
CA THR A 23 0.32 21.25 11.82
C THR A 23 0.87 19.82 11.83
N LEU A 24 0.05 18.85 12.24
CA LEU A 24 0.40 17.43 12.16
C LEU A 24 0.54 16.96 10.70
N LEU A 25 -0.37 17.36 9.81
CA LEU A 25 -0.30 17.00 8.39
C LEU A 25 0.94 17.61 7.72
N ASP A 26 1.24 18.87 7.99
CA ASP A 26 2.45 19.52 7.49
C ASP A 26 3.71 18.83 8.01
N ALA A 27 3.73 18.43 9.28
CA ALA A 27 4.84 17.69 9.87
C ALA A 27 5.03 16.32 9.20
N ILE A 28 3.95 15.62 8.85
CA ILE A 28 4.03 14.34 8.11
C ILE A 28 4.71 14.54 6.76
N VAL A 29 4.32 15.56 5.99
CA VAL A 29 4.92 15.84 4.68
C VAL A 29 6.41 16.20 4.81
N ASN A 30 6.76 17.01 5.81
CA ASN A 30 8.12 17.51 5.98
C ASN A 30 9.09 16.47 6.57
N PHE A 31 8.63 15.67 7.53
CA PHE A 31 9.51 14.79 8.30
C PHE A 31 9.44 13.32 7.88
N LEU A 32 8.31 12.83 7.35
CA LEU A 32 8.19 11.42 6.97
C LEU A 32 8.99 11.13 5.69
N PRO A 33 9.73 10.01 5.62
CA PRO A 33 10.41 9.62 4.40
C PRO A 33 9.39 9.28 3.30
N HIS A 34 9.71 9.68 2.07
CA HIS A 34 8.92 9.26 0.92
C HIS A 34 9.11 7.76 0.71
N ALA A 35 8.04 7.08 0.27
CA ALA A 35 8.06 5.68 -0.15
C ALA A 35 9.22 5.25 -1.08
N ARG A 36 9.83 6.17 -1.85
CA ARG A 36 10.97 5.87 -2.75
C ARG A 36 12.32 5.83 -2.04
N THR A 37 12.39 6.34 -0.80
CA THR A 37 13.62 6.48 -0.02
C THR A 37 13.95 5.23 0.79
N ILE A 38 13.00 4.30 0.95
CA ILE A 38 13.26 3.01 1.62
C ILE A 38 14.20 2.20 0.70
N PRO A 39 15.35 1.71 1.18
CA PRO A 39 16.32 0.97 0.38
C PRO A 39 15.78 -0.42 0.01
N GLY A 40 14.88 -0.45 -0.97
CA GLY A 40 14.50 -1.61 -1.77
C GLY A 40 14.84 -1.40 -3.25
N SER A 41 15.62 -0.36 -3.57
CA SER A 41 16.01 0.02 -4.93
C SER A 41 16.76 -1.08 -5.69
N SER A 42 17.36 -2.04 -4.99
CA SER A 42 17.97 -3.24 -5.58
C SER A 42 16.94 -4.22 -6.17
N ILE A 43 15.65 -4.09 -5.84
CA ILE A 43 14.54 -4.92 -6.31
C ILE A 43 13.93 -4.35 -7.61
N SER A 44 14.34 -3.15 -8.04
CA SER A 44 13.84 -2.51 -9.26
C SER A 44 14.07 -3.35 -10.53
N ASN A 45 15.13 -4.17 -10.54
CA ASN A 45 15.46 -5.06 -11.67
C ASN A 45 14.81 -6.44 -11.58
N MET A 46 14.18 -6.77 -10.46
CA MET A 46 13.47 -8.03 -10.27
C MET A 46 11.97 -7.75 -10.37
N GLY A 47 11.36 -7.93 -11.54
CA GLY A 47 9.92 -8.09 -11.76
C GLY A 47 8.92 -7.26 -10.91
N THR A 48 7.72 -7.80 -10.75
CA THR A 48 6.67 -7.21 -9.88
C THR A 48 6.73 -7.86 -8.51
N PHE A 49 6.99 -7.07 -7.46
CA PHE A 49 6.98 -7.52 -6.07
C PHE A 49 5.99 -6.72 -5.24
N MET A 50 5.19 -7.44 -4.47
CA MET A 50 4.21 -6.86 -3.56
C MET A 50 4.08 -7.69 -2.30
N TYR A 51 3.59 -7.06 -1.23
CA TYR A 51 3.32 -7.71 0.04
C TYR A 51 1.87 -7.48 0.44
N ILE A 52 1.16 -8.56 0.73
CA ILE A 52 -0.22 -8.53 1.22
C ILE A 52 -0.15 -8.43 2.75
N PHE A 53 -0.71 -7.36 3.32
CA PHE A 53 -0.68 -7.11 4.77
C PHE A 53 -2.04 -7.30 5.44
N LYS A 54 -3.13 -7.31 4.69
CA LYS A 54 -4.48 -7.48 5.22
C LYS A 54 -5.38 -8.11 4.17
N THR A 55 -6.15 -9.13 4.55
CA THR A 55 -7.23 -9.69 3.74
C THR A 55 -8.54 -9.50 4.49
N VAL A 56 -9.56 -9.01 3.80
CA VAL A 56 -10.91 -8.81 4.33
C VAL A 56 -11.86 -9.68 3.53
N HIS A 57 -12.61 -10.52 4.22
CA HIS A 57 -13.67 -11.34 3.64
C HIS A 57 -15.00 -10.62 3.87
N ASP A 58 -15.62 -10.15 2.79
CA ASP A 58 -16.97 -9.60 2.84
C ASP A 58 -17.96 -10.76 2.57
N ARG A 59 -19.09 -10.82 3.28
CA ARG A 59 -20.05 -11.94 3.19
C ARG A 59 -20.66 -12.13 1.79
N GLN A 60 -20.60 -11.10 0.94
CA GLN A 60 -21.10 -11.13 -0.44
C GLN A 60 -20.01 -10.97 -1.51
N LYS A 61 -18.79 -10.54 -1.15
CA LYS A 61 -17.71 -10.29 -2.12
C LYS A 61 -16.59 -11.30 -1.95
N LEU A 62 -15.93 -11.58 -3.06
CA LEU A 62 -14.65 -12.28 -3.08
C LEU A 62 -13.67 -11.62 -2.09
N PRO A 63 -12.72 -12.38 -1.51
CA PRO A 63 -11.73 -11.84 -0.59
C PRO A 63 -11.02 -10.61 -1.19
N LEU A 64 -10.93 -9.55 -0.40
CA LEU A 64 -10.24 -8.30 -0.73
C LEU A 64 -8.90 -8.25 0.01
N SER A 65 -7.82 -8.38 -0.74
CA SER A 65 -6.47 -8.39 -0.21
C SER A 65 -5.78 -7.05 -0.46
N PHE A 66 -5.42 -6.37 0.62
CA PHE A 66 -4.65 -5.13 0.60
C PHE A 66 -3.17 -5.45 0.42
N ALA A 67 -2.61 -4.96 -0.67
CA ALA A 67 -1.24 -5.19 -1.08
C ALA A 67 -0.46 -3.87 -1.18
N ARG A 68 0.77 -3.88 -0.65
CA ARG A 68 1.77 -2.83 -0.86
C ARG A 68 2.69 -3.25 -2.01
N ILE A 69 2.80 -2.43 -3.05
CA ILE A 69 3.64 -2.73 -4.21
C ILE A 69 5.01 -2.07 -4.01
N TYR A 70 6.06 -2.88 -4.01
CA TYR A 70 7.44 -2.43 -3.81
C TYR A 70 8.18 -2.21 -5.13
N SER A 71 7.96 -3.08 -6.12
CA SER A 71 8.62 -3.02 -7.42
C SER A 71 7.66 -3.45 -8.54
N GLY A 72 7.90 -2.92 -9.74
CA GLY A 72 7.12 -3.22 -10.95
C GLY A 72 5.74 -2.58 -10.98
N SER A 73 4.84 -3.24 -11.70
CA SER A 73 3.44 -2.83 -11.90
C SER A 73 2.52 -4.03 -11.81
N VAL A 74 1.35 -3.84 -11.21
CA VAL A 74 0.30 -4.85 -11.14
C VAL A 74 -0.83 -4.44 -12.07
N LYS A 75 -1.23 -5.35 -12.97
CA LYS A 75 -2.31 -5.14 -13.93
C LYS A 75 -3.49 -6.05 -13.64
N ARG A 76 -4.69 -5.64 -14.06
CA ARG A 76 -5.86 -6.51 -14.07
C ARG A 76 -5.58 -7.79 -14.89
N ARG A 77 -6.05 -8.95 -14.41
CA ARG A 77 -5.83 -10.29 -15.00
C ARG A 77 -4.39 -10.79 -15.03
N MET A 78 -3.45 -10.09 -14.39
CA MET A 78 -2.09 -10.55 -14.22
C MET A 78 -2.06 -11.76 -13.28
N SER A 79 -1.27 -12.78 -13.63
CA SER A 79 -0.95 -13.88 -12.72
C SER A 79 0.35 -13.57 -11.99
N LEU A 80 0.33 -13.72 -10.67
CA LEU A 80 1.50 -13.55 -9.81
C LEU A 80 1.71 -14.83 -9.02
N PHE A 81 2.98 -15.08 -8.71
CA PHE A 81 3.36 -16.25 -7.93
C PHE A 81 3.41 -15.88 -6.44
N ASN A 82 2.68 -16.62 -5.62
CA ASN A 82 2.71 -16.46 -4.18
C ASN A 82 3.86 -17.30 -3.61
N THR A 83 4.90 -16.64 -3.12
CA THR A 83 6.09 -17.30 -2.57
C THR A 83 5.83 -18.03 -1.24
N ARG A 84 4.72 -17.73 -0.54
CA ARG A 84 4.36 -18.38 0.73
C ARG A 84 3.64 -19.70 0.51
N THR A 85 2.69 -19.74 -0.43
CA THR A 85 1.88 -20.93 -0.73
C THR A 85 2.44 -21.76 -1.89
N ASN A 86 3.41 -21.22 -2.63
CA ASN A 86 3.95 -21.79 -3.87
C ASN A 86 2.90 -21.99 -4.99
N GLU A 87 1.81 -21.23 -4.93
CA GLU A 87 0.76 -21.27 -5.95
C GLU A 87 0.78 -20.04 -6.85
N ARG A 88 0.27 -20.22 -8.08
CA ARG A 88 0.03 -19.09 -8.99
C ARG A 88 -1.38 -18.58 -8.76
N GLU A 89 -1.47 -17.33 -8.34
CA GLU A 89 -2.73 -16.64 -8.17
C GLU A 89 -2.97 -15.72 -9.36
N GLN A 90 -4.24 -15.50 -9.70
CA GLN A 90 -4.64 -14.60 -10.75
C GLN A 90 -5.47 -13.46 -10.16
N ILE A 91 -5.07 -12.24 -10.48
CA ILE A 91 -5.77 -11.04 -10.02
C ILE A 91 -6.95 -10.78 -10.94
N ASN A 92 -8.18 -10.85 -10.43
CA ASN A 92 -9.37 -10.58 -11.25
C ASN A 92 -9.60 -9.08 -11.41
N LYS A 93 -9.52 -8.34 -10.30
CA LYS A 93 -9.73 -6.88 -10.26
C LYS A 93 -8.71 -6.22 -9.34
N VAL A 94 -8.36 -4.99 -9.67
CA VAL A 94 -7.46 -4.13 -8.90
C VAL A 94 -8.22 -2.86 -8.57
N PHE A 95 -8.29 -2.53 -7.29
CA PHE A 95 -8.92 -1.30 -6.82
C PHE A 95 -7.90 -0.39 -6.15
N LEU A 96 -8.06 0.91 -6.35
CA LEU A 96 -7.39 1.95 -5.58
C LEU A 96 -8.32 2.37 -4.43
N PRO A 97 -7.92 2.17 -3.16
CA PRO A 97 -8.71 2.63 -2.04
C PRO A 97 -8.60 4.15 -1.90
N PHE A 98 -9.72 4.85 -2.05
CA PHE A 98 -9.83 6.29 -1.85
C PHE A 98 -10.91 6.59 -0.80
N ALA A 99 -10.47 6.72 0.46
CA ALA A 99 -11.36 6.81 1.63
C ALA A 99 -12.36 5.63 1.66
N ASP A 100 -13.65 5.91 1.52
CA ASP A 100 -14.72 4.90 1.51
C ASP A 100 -15.00 4.31 0.12
N ASN A 101 -14.44 4.92 -0.93
CA ASN A 101 -14.64 4.50 -2.31
C ASN A 101 -13.50 3.60 -2.80
N MET A 102 -13.86 2.57 -3.56
CA MET A 102 -12.91 1.66 -4.21
C MET A 102 -12.99 1.90 -5.72
N GLU A 103 -12.01 2.60 -6.27
CA GLU A 103 -11.95 2.89 -7.70
C GLU A 103 -11.31 1.73 -8.46
N ASP A 104 -12.02 1.18 -9.46
CA ASP A 104 -11.50 0.08 -10.27
C ASP A 104 -10.53 0.62 -11.32
N ILE A 105 -9.27 0.15 -11.27
CA ILE A 105 -8.19 0.62 -12.13
C ILE A 105 -7.52 -0.54 -12.88
N ASP A 106 -6.95 -0.25 -14.05
CA ASP A 106 -6.34 -1.28 -14.89
C ASP A 106 -4.90 -1.60 -14.50
N GLU A 107 -4.12 -0.59 -14.07
CA GLU A 107 -2.71 -0.73 -13.70
C GLU A 107 -2.39 0.13 -12.48
N ILE A 108 -1.60 -0.42 -11.55
CA ILE A 108 -1.03 0.30 -10.42
C ILE A 108 0.47 0.04 -10.33
N ARG A 109 1.22 1.10 -10.00
CA ARG A 109 2.70 1.08 -9.98
C ARG A 109 3.24 0.93 -8.57
N ALA A 110 4.51 0.55 -8.49
CA ALA A 110 5.28 0.53 -7.26
C ALA A 110 5.20 1.86 -6.49
N GLY A 111 5.16 1.75 -5.16
CA GLY A 111 5.01 2.90 -4.27
C GLY A 111 3.57 3.23 -3.88
N SER A 112 2.57 2.54 -4.44
CA SER A 112 1.14 2.67 -4.10
C SER A 112 0.61 1.47 -3.30
N ILE A 113 -0.56 1.65 -2.66
CA ILE A 113 -1.31 0.57 -2.00
C ILE A 113 -2.47 0.21 -2.92
N ALA A 114 -2.66 -1.09 -3.17
CA ALA A 114 -3.70 -1.63 -4.03
C ALA A 114 -4.59 -2.58 -3.24
N VAL A 115 -5.84 -2.72 -3.64
CA VAL A 115 -6.75 -3.77 -3.17
C VAL A 115 -6.98 -4.74 -4.32
N LEU A 116 -6.66 -6.01 -4.09
CA LEU A 116 -6.75 -7.08 -5.06
C LEU A 116 -7.97 -7.95 -4.73
N SER A 117 -8.69 -8.36 -5.76
CA SER A 117 -9.81 -9.28 -5.61
C SER A 117 -9.59 -10.55 -6.44
N GLY A 118 -10.02 -11.69 -5.87
CA GLY A 118 -9.96 -12.98 -6.55
C GLY A 118 -8.70 -13.80 -6.27
N LEU A 119 -7.90 -13.39 -5.28
CA LEU A 119 -6.83 -14.23 -4.76
C LEU A 119 -7.45 -15.43 -4.03
N LYS A 120 -6.89 -16.61 -4.28
CA LYS A 120 -7.25 -17.84 -3.56
C LYS A 120 -6.41 -17.89 -2.28
N GLU A 121 -7.02 -18.39 -1.20
CA GLU A 121 -6.36 -18.52 0.10
C GLU A 121 -5.27 -19.59 0.11
#